data_AF-A0A1W1BRM0-F1
#
_entry.id   AF-A0A1W1BRM0-F1
#
_cell.length_a   1.000
_cell.length_b   1.000
_cell.length_c   1.000
_cell.angle_alpha   90.00
_cell.angle_beta   90.00
_cell.angle_gamma   90.00
#
_symmetry.space_group_name_H-M   'P 1'
#
loop_
_entity.id
_entity.type
_entity.pdbx_description
1 polymer ?
#
loop_
_entity_poly.entity_id
_entity_poly.type
_entity_poly.pdbx_seq_one_letter_code
_entity_poly.pdbx_strand_id
1 'polypeptide(L)'
;MVDYFFITDPDAKIRPFIGGNIGAVNYESTLVDVSDFIYGGQAGLVLSAGENLNVDLSYRYSISGSTELNDLSSLVFGLNYIY
;
A
#
# COMPACT_ATOMS: atom_id res chain seq x y z
N MET A 1 2.86 5.41 5.62
CA MET A 1 1.76 4.43 5.54
C MET A 1 1.41 4.04 6.96
N VAL A 2 0.12 3.98 7.27
CA VAL A 2 -0.37 3.58 8.60
C VAL A 2 -1.46 2.55 8.40
N ASP A 3 -1.28 1.38 8.99
CA ASP A 3 -2.19 0.25 8.86
C ASP A 3 -2.84 -0.08 10.20
N TYR A 4 -4.14 -0.38 10.15
CA TYR A 4 -4.95 -0.87 11.24
C TYR A 4 -5.30 -2.34 10.98
N PHE A 5 -4.80 -3.23 11.83
CA PHE A 5 -5.09 -4.65 11.77
C PHE A 5 -6.32 -4.96 12.63
N PHE A 6 -7.30 -5.67 12.06
CA PHE A 6 -8.49 -6.10 12.80
C PHE A 6 -8.17 -7.23 13.78
N ILE A 7 -7.12 -8.01 13.49
CA ILE A 7 -6.63 -9.11 14.32
C ILE A 7 -5.23 -8.76 14.79
N THR A 8 -5.06 -8.63 16.10
CA THR A 8 -3.78 -8.29 16.74
C THR A 8 -3.06 -9.48 17.34
N ASP A 9 -3.66 -10.67 17.26
CA ASP A 9 -3.06 -11.92 17.71
C ASP A 9 -1.77 -12.19 16.89
N PRO A 10 -0.60 -12.30 17.55
CA PRO A 10 0.68 -12.55 16.87
C PRO A 10 0.73 -13.93 16.19
N ASP A 11 -0.05 -14.91 16.66
CA ASP A 11 -0.09 -16.26 16.10
C ASP A 11 -1.10 -16.39 14.94
N ALA A 12 -1.86 -15.32 14.65
CA ALA A 12 -2.81 -15.31 13.56
C ALA A 12 -2.11 -15.46 12.21
N LYS A 13 -2.40 -16.57 11.53
CA LYS A 13 -1.86 -16.85 10.18
C LYS A 13 -2.35 -15.87 9.13
N ILE A 14 -3.50 -15.24 9.34
CA ILE A 14 -4.12 -14.29 8.42
C ILE A 14 -4.52 -13.06 9.22
N ARG A 15 -4.00 -11.90 8.83
CA ARG A 15 -4.26 -10.62 9.49
C ARG A 15 -4.81 -9.62 8.47
N PRO A 16 -6.13 -9.46 8.39
CA PRO A 16 -6.73 -8.43 7.55
C PRO A 16 -6.40 -7.04 8.11
N PHE A 17 -6.22 -6.07 7.22
CA PHE A 17 -5.97 -4.68 7.58
C PHE A 17 -6.67 -3.70 6.65
N ILE A 18 -6.87 -2.49 7.17
CA ILE A 18 -7.19 -1.29 6.42
C ILE A 18 -6.17 -0.22 6.80
N GLY A 19 -5.75 0.62 5.87
CA GLY A 19 -4.72 1.61 6.11
C GLY A 19 -4.86 2.85 5.24
N GLY A 20 -4.11 3.87 5.64
CA GLY A 20 -3.96 5.13 4.91
C GLY A 20 -2.54 5.28 4.37
N ASN A 21 -2.43 5.87 3.19
CA ASN A 21 -1.16 6.24 2.58
C ASN A 21 -1.14 7.72 2.18
N ILE A 22 0.04 8.31 2.30
CA ILE A 22 0.41 9.61 1.76
C ILE A 22 1.81 9.45 1.17
N GLY A 23 2.06 10.07 0.03
CA GLY A 23 3.33 9.99 -0.69
C GLY A 23 3.46 11.11 -1.71
N ALA A 24 4.58 11.12 -2.42
CA ALA A 24 4.80 11.95 -3.59
C ALA A 24 5.01 11.04 -4.81
N VAL A 25 4.48 11.45 -5.96
CA VAL A 25 4.67 10.78 -7.25
C VAL A 25 5.35 11.74 -8.20
N ASN A 26 6.27 11.23 -9.01
CA ASN A 26 6.84 11.94 -10.14
C ASN A 26 6.31 11.27 -11.40
N TYR A 27 5.62 12.03 -12.24
CA TYR A 27 5.15 11.60 -13.54
C TYR A 27 6.01 12.25 -14.62
N GLU A 28 6.80 11.44 -15.32
CA GLU A 28 7.65 11.88 -16.43
C GLU A 28 7.17 11.24 -17.75
N SER A 29 6.91 12.09 -18.74
CA SER A 29 6.59 11.75 -20.12
C SER A 29 7.33 12.70 -21.05
N THR A 30 7.40 12.40 -22.36
CA THR A 30 8.26 13.10 -23.34
C THR A 30 8.13 14.63 -23.35
N LEU A 31 7.02 15.19 -22.86
CA LEU A 31 6.74 16.64 -22.80
C LEU A 31 6.21 17.11 -21.42
N VAL A 32 6.15 16.23 -20.42
CA VAL A 32 5.49 16.50 -19.13
C VAL A 32 6.36 15.96 -18.00
N ASP A 33 6.74 16.85 -17.08
CA ASP A 33 7.43 16.52 -15.83
C ASP A 33 6.64 17.18 -14.69
N VAL A 34 5.92 16.35 -13.93
CA VAL A 34 5.04 16.81 -12.84
C VAL A 34 5.31 15.98 -11.60
N SER A 35 5.67 16.67 -10.52
CA SER A 35 5.70 16.13 -9.16
C SER A 35 4.44 16.53 -8.43
N ASP A 36 3.73 15.57 -7.83
CA ASP A 36 2.58 15.88 -7.00
C ASP A 36 2.46 14.94 -5.80
N PHE A 37 1.69 15.37 -4.81
CA PHE A 37 1.33 14.57 -3.65
C PHE A 37 0.16 13.65 -3.96
N ILE A 38 0.29 12.42 -3.48
CA ILE A 38 -0.77 11.42 -3.52
C ILE A 38 -1.17 11.04 -2.11
N TYR A 39 -2.46 10.79 -1.92
CA TYR A 39 -2.98 10.25 -0.67
C TYR A 39 -4.12 9.30 -0.95
N GLY A 40 -4.37 8.38 -0.04
CA GLY A 40 -5.36 7.36 -0.30
C GLY A 40 -5.50 6.33 0.79
N GLY A 41 -6.25 5.30 0.44
CA GLY A 41 -6.55 4.16 1.29
C GLY A 41 -5.93 2.88 0.74
N GLN A 42 -5.79 1.91 1.62
CA GLN A 42 -5.43 0.55 1.25
C GLN A 42 -6.14 -0.44 2.15
N ALA A 43 -6.39 -1.62 1.63
CA ALA A 43 -6.91 -2.75 2.40
C ALA A 43 -6.27 -4.03 1.89
N GLY A 44 -6.03 -4.97 2.79
CA GLY A 44 -5.31 -6.17 2.42
C GLY A 44 -5.31 -7.24 3.49
N LEU A 45 -4.54 -8.28 3.20
CA LEU A 45 -4.32 -9.43 4.05
C LEU A 45 -2.82 -9.66 4.17
N VAL A 46 -2.35 -9.79 5.40
CA VAL A 46 -1.00 -10.27 5.69
C VAL A 46 -1.08 -11.72 6.14
N LEU A 47 -0.35 -12.59 5.46
CA LEU A 47 -0.23 -14.01 5.76
C LEU A 47 1.11 -14.29 6.43
N SER A 48 1.11 -14.99 7.56
CA SER A 48 2.35 -15.50 8.15
C SER A 48 2.79 -16.76 7.40
N ALA A 49 3.97 -16.70 6.78
CA ALA A 49 4.57 -17.77 5.98
C ALA A 49 5.77 -18.44 6.70
N GLY A 50 6.03 -18.06 7.95
CA GLY A 50 7.09 -18.58 8.81
C GLY A 50 7.33 -17.64 9.99
N GLU A 51 8.28 -17.98 10.85
CA GLU A 51 8.60 -17.16 12.03
C GLU A 51 9.01 -15.73 11.67
N ASN A 52 9.73 -15.58 10.55
CA ASN A 52 10.33 -14.31 10.13
C ASN A 52 9.84 -13.82 8.76
N LEU A 53 8.82 -14.46 8.18
CA LEU A 53 8.35 -14.16 6.83
C LEU A 53 6.85 -13.93 6.82
N ASN A 54 6.45 -12.79 6.27
CA ASN A 54 5.07 -12.48 5.96
C ASN A 54 4.89 -12.23 4.46
N VAL A 55 3.77 -12.69 3.94
CA VAL A 55 3.30 -12.38 2.59
C VAL A 55 2.19 -11.35 2.71
N ASP A 56 2.28 -10.27 1.95
CA ASP A 56 1.24 -9.24 1.86
C ASP A 56 0.52 -9.36 0.53
N LEU A 57 -0.81 -9.30 0.58
CA LEU A 57 -1.65 -9.05 -0.59
C LEU A 57 -2.59 -7.91 -0.26
N SER A 58 -2.42 -6.78 -0.93
CA SER A 58 -3.21 -5.58 -0.66
C SER A 58 -3.65 -4.88 -1.93
N TYR A 59 -4.80 -4.22 -1.84
CA TYR A 59 -5.28 -3.28 -2.82
C TYR A 59 -5.08 -1.87 -2.28
N ARG A 60 -4.43 -1.01 -3.06
CA ARG A 60 -4.18 0.39 -2.74
C ARG A 60 -4.83 1.28 -3.79
N TYR A 61 -5.58 2.26 -3.31
CA TYR A 61 -6.16 3.32 -4.12
C TYR A 61 -5.67 4.66 -3.61
N SER A 62 -5.07 5.45 -4.50
CA SER A 62 -4.54 6.78 -4.21
C SER A 62 -5.09 7.80 -5.20
N ILE A 63 -5.37 9.00 -4.72
CA ILE A 63 -5.84 10.14 -5.50
C ILE A 63 -4.70 11.15 -5.53
N SER A 64 -4.55 11.85 -6.64
CA SER A 64 -3.58 12.92 -6.85
C SER A 64 -4.30 14.26 -7.11
N GLY A 65 -3.66 15.38 -6.79
CA GLY A 65 -4.19 16.72 -7.03
C GLY A 65 -3.98 17.20 -8.48
N SER A 66 -3.16 16.50 -9.26
CA SER A 66 -2.71 16.90 -10.58
C SER A 66 -3.78 16.66 -11.64
N THR A 67 -3.77 17.46 -12.71
CA THR A 67 -4.69 17.24 -13.85
C THR A 67 -4.26 16.05 -14.70
N GLU A 68 -2.97 15.70 -14.63
CA GLU A 68 -2.27 14.70 -15.43
C GLU A 68 -2.43 13.29 -14.85
N LEU A 69 -2.56 13.18 -13.53
CA LEU A 69 -2.79 11.93 -12.80
C LEU A 69 -3.95 12.16 -11.83
N ASN A 70 -5.10 11.56 -12.13
CA ASN A 70 -6.32 11.72 -11.33
C ASN A 70 -6.38 10.70 -10.18
N ASP A 71 -6.16 9.43 -10.50
CA ASP A 71 -6.15 8.34 -9.54
C ASP A 71 -5.16 7.24 -9.93
N LEU A 72 -4.68 6.51 -8.91
CA LEU A 72 -3.76 5.39 -9.02
C LEU A 72 -4.31 4.21 -8.22
N SER A 73 -4.65 3.14 -8.93
CA SER A 73 -5.06 1.88 -8.33
C SER A 73 -3.96 0.84 -8.50
N SER A 74 -3.66 0.07 -7.45
CA SER A 74 -2.64 -0.97 -7.50
C SER A 74 -3.03 -2.19 -6.67
N LEU A 75 -2.72 -3.37 -7.22
CA LEU A 75 -2.63 -4.61 -6.45
C LEU A 75 -1.17 -4.80 -6.09
N VAL A 76 -0.91 -4.92 -4.79
CA VAL A 76 0.42 -5.09 -4.23
C VAL A 76 0.53 -6.51 -3.70
N PHE A 77 1.56 -7.20 -4.15
CA PHE A 77 1.99 -8.47 -3.59
C PHE A 77 3.40 -8.26 -3.03
N GLY A 78 3.56 -8.48 -1.72
CA GLY A 78 4.78 -8.18 -1.00
C GLY A 78 5.30 -9.37 -0.21
N LEU A 79 6.62 -9.45 -0.06
CA LEU A 79 7.28 -10.32 0.91
C LEU A 79 7.96 -9.43 1.94
N ASN A 80 7.61 -9.64 3.21
CA ASN A 80 8.13 -8.86 4.34
C ASN A 80 8.92 -9.78 5.25
N TYR A 81 10.21 -9.50 5.41
CA TYR A 81 11.06 -10.19 6.37
C TYR A 81 11.07 -9.41 7.69
N ILE A 82 10.78 -10.10 8.79
CA ILE A 82 10.82 -9.54 10.15
C ILE A 82 12.08 -10.06 10.83
N TYR A 83 12.89 -9.15 11.37
CA TYR A 83 14.10 -9.42 12.14
C TYR A 83 13.90 -9.06 13.61
#